data_AF-A0A968SYQ3-F1
#
_entry.id   AF-A0A968SYQ3-F1
#
_cell.length_a   1.000
_cell.length_b   1.000
_cell.length_c   1.000
_cell.angle_alpha   90.00
_cell.angle_beta   90.00
_cell.angle_gamma   90.00
#
_symmetry.space_group_name_H-M   'P 1'
#
loop_
_entity.id
_entity.type
_entity.pdbx_description
1 polymer ?
#
loop_
_entity_poly.entity_id
_entity_poly.type
_entity_poly.pdbx_seq_one_letter_code
_entity_poly.pdbx_strand_id
1 'polypeptide(L)'
;MKEVLDKLIKSEEECCVSVILNTHRTKPDIQKDAILLKNLLAEAEQKLYEEYDKRQAQEIASRLRMLAESVDHSQNQDSLLLFVNRHIAELVRLPVEVEDRVVIAESFATRDLVRALHLQKSYFILVISRDKARLIEAYNNQLVREIDDPFPIENTELYLTSENDLSMSKQKDLMKEEFFNRVDKVMQNIVKDKQMPLVICTEERNFFHYTKICRL
;
A
#
# COMPACT_ATOMS: atom_id res chain seq x y z
N MET A 1 4.67 -3.19 12.64
CA MET A 1 5.63 -2.61 11.66
C MET A 1 6.32 -1.35 12.19
N LYS A 2 5.61 -0.36 12.74
CA LYS A 2 6.23 0.88 13.27
C LYS A 2 7.29 0.63 14.36
N GLU A 3 6.98 -0.22 15.34
CA GLU A 3 7.94 -0.59 16.42
C GLU A 3 9.20 -1.28 15.88
N VAL A 4 9.05 -2.18 14.90
CA VAL A 4 10.18 -2.85 14.24
C VAL A 4 11.03 -1.83 13.49
N LEU A 5 10.41 -0.90 12.75
CA LEU A 5 11.14 0.16 12.07
C LEU A 5 11.91 1.04 13.06
N ASP A 6 11.27 1.46 14.15
CA ASP A 6 11.92 2.28 15.18
C ASP A 6 13.12 1.55 15.80
N LYS A 7 13.01 0.23 15.99
CA LYS A 7 14.12 -0.63 16.46
C LYS A 7 15.27 -0.69 15.44
N LEU A 8 14.95 -0.85 14.15
CA LEU A 8 15.95 -0.95 13.07
C LEU A 8 16.67 0.39 12.84
N ILE A 9 15.95 1.51 12.87
CA ILE A 9 16.52 2.86 12.68
C ILE A 9 17.44 3.24 13.85
N LYS A 10 17.09 2.88 15.09
CA LYS A 10 17.89 3.19 16.28
C LYS A 10 19.14 2.31 16.41
N SER A 11 19.29 1.29 15.57
CA SER A 11 20.43 0.39 15.62
C SER A 11 21.55 0.94 14.75
N GLU A 12 22.66 1.27 15.39
CA GLU A 12 23.93 1.58 14.73
C GLU A 12 24.93 0.54 15.22
N GLU A 13 25.35 -0.35 14.31
CA GLU A 13 26.32 -1.40 14.58
C GLU A 13 27.27 -1.46 13.39
N GLU A 14 28.52 -1.82 13.61
CA GLU A 14 29.55 -1.87 12.55
C GLU A 14 29.15 -2.75 11.36
N CYS A 15 28.32 -3.78 11.58
CA CYS A 15 27.86 -4.68 10.53
C CYS A 15 26.36 -4.99 10.66
N CYS A 16 25.56 -4.32 9.85
CA CYS A 16 24.13 -4.54 9.67
C CYS A 16 23.87 -5.16 8.29
N VAL A 17 23.27 -6.34 8.26
CA VAL A 17 22.92 -7.05 7.03
C VAL A 17 21.43 -6.95 6.78
N SER A 18 21.07 -6.53 5.58
CA SER A 18 19.70 -6.49 5.07
C SER A 18 19.61 -7.34 3.82
N VAL A 19 18.84 -8.43 3.87
CA VAL A 19 18.49 -9.24 2.69
C VAL A 19 17.06 -8.92 2.30
N ILE A 20 16.87 -8.47 1.06
CA ILE A 20 15.60 -7.96 0.54
C ILE A 20 15.26 -8.74 -0.72
N LEU A 21 14.04 -9.26 -0.81
CA LEU A 21 13.58 -10.03 -1.97
C LEU A 21 12.07 -9.89 -2.20
N ASN A 22 11.66 -9.97 -3.46
CA ASN A 22 10.28 -10.18 -3.83
C ASN A 22 9.84 -11.61 -3.50
N THR A 23 8.55 -11.75 -3.23
CA THR A 23 7.92 -13.05 -2.97
C THR A 23 6.57 -13.16 -3.66
N HIS A 24 6.10 -14.39 -3.82
CA HIS A 24 4.86 -14.70 -4.49
C HIS A 24 3.87 -15.36 -3.54
N ARG A 25 2.58 -15.03 -3.69
CA ARG A 25 1.50 -15.57 -2.85
C ARG A 25 0.92 -16.90 -3.35
N THR A 26 1.26 -17.31 -4.57
CA THR A 26 0.64 -18.48 -5.23
C THR A 26 1.70 -19.50 -5.69
N LYS A 27 1.30 -20.78 -5.69
CA LYS A 27 2.10 -21.85 -6.29
C LYS A 27 1.94 -21.80 -7.81
N PRO A 28 2.98 -22.12 -8.60
CA PRO A 28 4.26 -22.72 -8.20
C PRO A 28 5.35 -21.70 -7.79
N ASP A 29 5.11 -20.40 -7.93
CA ASP A 29 6.15 -19.38 -7.81
C ASP A 29 6.75 -19.27 -6.40
N ILE A 30 6.02 -19.66 -5.35
CA ILE A 30 6.54 -19.80 -3.98
C ILE A 30 7.82 -20.67 -3.92
N GLN A 31 7.97 -21.68 -4.78
CA GLN A 31 9.18 -22.52 -4.80
C GLN A 31 10.41 -21.73 -5.28
N LYS A 32 10.21 -20.74 -6.15
CA LYS A 32 11.29 -19.86 -6.63
C LYS A 32 11.77 -18.93 -5.52
N ASP A 33 10.87 -18.50 -4.63
CA ASP A 33 11.21 -17.62 -3.50
C ASP A 33 12.23 -18.27 -2.55
N ALA A 34 12.08 -19.56 -2.27
CA ALA A 34 13.02 -20.30 -1.41
C ALA A 34 14.42 -20.43 -2.07
N ILE A 35 14.46 -20.63 -3.39
CA ILE A 35 15.71 -20.69 -4.16
C ILE A 35 16.37 -19.30 -4.19
N LEU A 36 15.59 -18.24 -4.43
CA LEU A 36 16.07 -16.87 -4.45
C LEU A 36 16.65 -16.47 -3.09
N LEU A 37 15.92 -16.75 -1.99
CA LEU A 37 16.41 -16.49 -0.65
C LEU A 37 17.74 -17.20 -0.40
N LYS A 38 17.86 -18.49 -0.77
CA LYS A 38 19.10 -19.25 -0.63
C LYS A 38 20.27 -18.60 -1.38
N ASN A 39 20.03 -18.10 -2.60
CA ASN A 39 21.07 -17.43 -3.39
C ASN A 39 21.52 -16.12 -2.74
N LEU A 40 20.57 -15.30 -2.27
CA LEU A 40 20.88 -14.03 -1.59
C LEU A 40 21.58 -14.25 -0.25
N LEU A 41 21.26 -15.32 0.48
CA LEU A 41 21.99 -15.70 1.69
C LEU A 41 23.45 -16.05 1.38
N ALA A 42 23.71 -16.82 0.31
CA ALA A 42 25.06 -17.14 -0.10
C ALA A 42 25.85 -15.89 -0.51
N GLU A 43 25.21 -14.95 -1.22
CA GLU A 43 25.81 -13.65 -1.55
C GLU A 43 26.15 -12.83 -0.29
N ALA A 44 25.23 -12.78 0.68
CA ALA A 44 25.44 -12.07 1.94
C ALA A 44 26.59 -12.67 2.75
N GLU A 45 26.66 -14.00 2.85
CA GLU A 45 27.76 -14.68 3.51
C GLU A 45 29.10 -14.40 2.85
N GLN A 46 29.16 -14.46 1.51
CA GLN A 46 30.37 -14.16 0.77
C GLN A 46 30.86 -12.73 1.07
N LYS A 47 30.00 -11.72 0.94
CA LYS A 47 30.36 -10.33 1.22
C LYS A 47 30.80 -10.11 2.66
N LEU A 48 30.14 -10.76 3.63
CA LEU A 48 30.54 -10.70 5.03
C LEU A 48 31.97 -11.18 5.25
N TYR A 49 32.36 -12.31 4.64
CA TYR A 49 33.71 -12.85 4.77
C TYR A 49 34.78 -12.08 3.98
N GLU A 50 34.38 -11.30 2.98
CA GLU A 50 35.28 -10.43 2.21
C GLU A 50 35.57 -9.11 2.95
N GLU A 51 34.58 -8.53 3.62
CA GLU A 51 34.68 -7.18 4.21
C GLU A 51 35.00 -7.17 5.72
N TYR A 52 34.64 -8.21 6.46
CA TYR A 52 34.73 -8.24 7.93
C TYR A 52 35.63 -9.36 8.44
N ASP A 53 36.05 -9.27 9.70
CA ASP A 53 36.85 -10.33 10.31
C ASP A 53 36.06 -11.64 10.39
N LYS A 54 36.79 -12.77 10.32
CA LYS A 54 36.20 -14.11 10.25
C LYS A 54 35.23 -14.41 11.41
N ARG A 55 35.50 -13.90 12.61
CA ARG A 55 34.67 -14.16 13.78
C ARG A 55 33.36 -13.39 13.70
N GLN A 56 33.42 -12.10 13.38
CA GLN A 56 32.22 -11.26 13.20
C GLN A 56 31.37 -11.75 12.03
N ALA A 57 31.99 -12.02 10.88
CA ALA A 57 31.31 -12.57 9.70
C ALA A 57 30.58 -13.89 10.02
N GLN A 58 31.25 -14.81 10.72
CA GLN A 58 30.65 -16.10 11.10
C GLN A 58 29.48 -15.94 12.09
N GLU A 59 29.59 -15.03 13.06
CA GLU A 59 28.52 -14.75 14.03
C GLU A 59 27.26 -14.26 13.30
N ILE A 60 27.40 -13.24 12.45
CA ILE A 60 26.28 -12.64 11.71
C ILE A 60 25.70 -13.62 10.68
N ALA A 61 26.55 -14.31 9.92
CA ALA A 61 26.12 -15.34 8.97
C ALA A 61 25.29 -16.45 9.66
N SER A 62 25.72 -16.91 10.84
CA SER A 62 24.97 -17.93 11.58
C SER A 62 23.57 -17.44 11.99
N ARG A 63 23.48 -16.20 12.47
CA ARG A 63 22.20 -15.56 12.85
C ARG A 63 21.29 -15.38 11.65
N LEU A 64 21.85 -15.00 10.50
CA LEU A 64 21.12 -14.85 9.25
C LEU A 64 20.56 -16.19 8.75
N ARG A 65 21.34 -17.28 8.80
CA ARG A 65 20.85 -18.63 8.48
C ARG A 65 19.73 -19.07 9.41
N MET A 66 19.91 -18.92 10.73
CA MET A 66 18.88 -19.27 11.71
C MET A 66 17.58 -18.50 11.47
N LEU A 67 17.66 -17.21 11.13
CA LEU A 67 16.48 -16.41 10.79
C LEU A 67 15.83 -16.90 9.49
N ALA A 68 16.63 -17.23 8.46
CA ALA A 68 16.12 -17.75 7.20
C ALA A 68 15.43 -19.11 7.34
N GLU A 69 15.91 -19.98 8.23
CA GLU A 69 15.25 -21.27 8.52
C GLU A 69 13.86 -21.10 9.14
N SER A 70 13.59 -19.97 9.80
CA SER A 70 12.27 -19.64 10.36
C SER A 70 11.26 -19.13 9.32
N VAL A 71 11.70 -18.93 8.05
CA VAL A 71 10.84 -18.40 6.98
C VAL A 71 9.80 -19.44 6.56
N ASP A 72 8.56 -19.24 6.99
CA ASP A 72 7.41 -19.90 6.39
C ASP A 72 7.00 -19.18 5.08
N HIS A 73 7.36 -19.78 3.95
CA HIS A 73 7.04 -19.28 2.61
C HIS A 73 5.54 -19.38 2.27
N SER A 74 4.74 -20.13 3.03
CA SER A 74 3.28 -20.15 2.84
C SER A 74 2.60 -18.84 3.27
N GLN A 75 3.29 -18.04 4.08
CA GLN A 75 2.83 -16.74 4.59
C GLN A 75 3.36 -15.56 3.76
N ASN A 76 3.90 -15.81 2.58
CA ASN A 76 4.49 -14.76 1.75
C ASN A 76 3.47 -13.69 1.35
N GLN A 77 3.93 -12.44 1.31
CA GLN A 77 3.22 -11.31 0.72
C GLN A 77 3.88 -10.99 -0.63
N ASP A 78 4.11 -9.71 -0.93
CA ASP A 78 4.74 -9.30 -2.19
C ASP A 78 6.26 -9.18 -2.03
N SER A 79 6.76 -9.00 -0.79
CA SER A 79 8.18 -9.08 -0.48
C SER A 79 8.47 -9.56 0.93
N LEU A 80 9.71 -10.03 1.12
CA LEU A 80 10.29 -10.53 2.35
C LEU A 80 11.64 -9.84 2.61
N LEU A 81 11.85 -9.38 3.83
CA LEU A 81 13.06 -8.68 4.26
C LEU A 81 13.58 -9.31 5.55
N LEU A 82 14.88 -9.61 5.59
CA LEU A 82 15.58 -10.12 6.76
C LEU A 82 16.63 -9.09 7.18
N PHE A 83 16.61 -8.72 8.45
CA PHE A 83 17.56 -7.78 9.06
C PHE A 83 18.32 -8.48 10.17
N VAL A 84 19.65 -8.53 10.06
CA VAL A 84 20.50 -9.16 11.06
C VAL A 84 21.71 -8.31 11.37
N ASN A 85 21.96 -8.09 12.65
CA ASN A 85 23.25 -7.69 13.18
C ASN A 85 23.52 -8.50 14.46
N ARG A 86 24.49 -8.06 15.27
CA ARG A 86 24.84 -8.71 16.53
C ARG A 86 23.68 -8.83 17.53
N HIS A 87 22.79 -7.83 17.57
CA HIS A 87 21.74 -7.71 18.57
C HIS A 87 20.33 -7.94 18.01
N ILE A 88 20.17 -7.78 16.70
CA ILE A 88 18.89 -7.78 16.01
C ILE A 88 18.84 -8.95 15.02
N ALA A 89 17.69 -9.59 14.95
CA ALA A 89 17.33 -10.58 13.94
C ALA A 89 15.81 -10.43 13.73
N GLU A 90 15.43 -9.77 12.64
CA GLU A 90 14.03 -9.42 12.36
C GLU A 90 13.65 -9.82 10.95
N LEU A 91 12.47 -10.44 10.83
CA LEU A 91 11.87 -10.82 9.57
C LEU A 91 10.63 -9.97 9.34
N VAL A 92 10.56 -9.31 8.19
CA VAL A 92 9.46 -8.42 7.83
C VAL A 92 8.91 -8.81 6.47
N ARG A 93 7.58 -8.92 6.34
CA ARG A 93 6.90 -9.10 5.07
C ARG A 93 6.19 -7.80 4.70
N LEU A 94 6.30 -7.38 3.44
CA LEU A 94 5.65 -6.16 2.97
C LEU A 94 4.69 -6.48 1.82
N PRO A 95 3.57 -5.74 1.70
CA PRO A 95 2.62 -5.91 0.60
C PRO A 95 2.95 -4.93 -0.54
N VAL A 96 4.24 -4.81 -0.86
CA VAL A 96 4.80 -3.99 -1.94
C VAL A 96 5.98 -4.71 -2.56
N GLU A 97 6.15 -4.60 -3.87
CA GLU A 97 7.32 -5.12 -4.59
C GLU A 97 8.58 -4.33 -4.23
N VAL A 98 9.73 -4.99 -4.18
CA VAL A 98 11.04 -4.44 -3.86
C VAL A 98 12.05 -4.75 -4.95
N GLU A 99 13.29 -4.32 -4.78
CA GLU A 99 14.42 -4.77 -5.61
C GLU A 99 15.22 -5.80 -4.82
N ASP A 100 15.41 -6.98 -5.41
CA ASP A 100 16.15 -8.10 -4.81
C ASP A 100 17.61 -7.70 -4.61
N ARG A 101 18.08 -7.65 -3.36
CA ARG A 101 19.45 -7.23 -3.06
C ARG A 101 19.90 -7.60 -1.65
N VAL A 102 21.21 -7.65 -1.49
CA VAL A 102 21.89 -7.70 -0.20
C VAL A 102 22.58 -6.38 0.07
N VAL A 103 22.32 -5.80 1.24
CA VAL A 103 23.01 -4.60 1.73
C VAL A 103 23.72 -4.92 3.05
N ILE A 104 25.01 -4.60 3.12
CA ILE A 104 25.81 -4.65 4.35
C ILE A 104 26.34 -3.25 4.59
N ALA A 105 26.04 -2.68 5.76
CA ALA A 105 26.42 -1.30 6.12
C ALA A 105 26.40 -1.12 7.65
N GLU A 106 26.74 0.07 8.13
CA GLU A 106 26.64 0.43 9.56
C GLU A 106 25.19 0.63 10.06
N SER A 107 24.22 0.61 9.14
CA SER A 107 22.78 0.71 9.44
C SER A 107 21.95 -0.15 8.49
N PHE A 108 20.74 -0.52 8.92
CA PHE A 108 19.84 -1.35 8.09
C PHE A 108 19.25 -0.58 6.91
N ALA A 109 19.06 -1.29 5.79
CA ALA A 109 18.40 -0.75 4.59
C ALA A 109 16.87 -0.66 4.79
N THR A 110 16.42 0.38 5.49
CA THR A 110 15.02 0.56 5.90
C THR A 110 14.12 1.29 4.89
N ARG A 111 14.68 1.73 3.75
CA ARG A 111 13.95 2.50 2.72
C ARG A 111 12.63 1.85 2.30
N ASP A 112 12.64 0.54 2.07
CA ASP A 112 11.45 -0.18 1.60
C ASP A 112 10.38 -0.32 2.71
N LEU A 113 10.78 -0.42 3.99
CA LEU A 113 9.84 -0.40 5.12
C LEU A 113 9.18 0.96 5.25
N VAL A 114 9.97 2.04 5.15
CA VAL A 114 9.46 3.41 5.20
C VAL A 114 8.48 3.63 4.05
N ARG A 115 8.82 3.18 2.83
CA ARG A 115 7.92 3.25 1.67
C ARG A 115 6.64 2.46 1.90
N ALA A 116 6.72 1.23 2.40
CA ALA A 116 5.55 0.40 2.69
C ALA A 116 4.65 1.02 3.77
N LEU A 117 5.21 1.61 4.84
CA LEU A 117 4.43 2.35 5.84
C LEU A 117 3.67 3.53 5.24
N HIS A 118 4.27 4.26 4.30
CA HIS A 118 3.60 5.36 3.62
C HIS A 118 2.50 4.89 2.65
N LEU A 119 2.66 3.69 2.08
CA LEU A 119 1.67 3.05 1.20
C LEU A 119 0.52 2.39 1.98
N GLN A 120 0.71 2.07 3.26
CA GLN A 120 -0.34 1.61 4.18
C GLN A 120 -1.27 2.77 4.61
N LYS A 121 -1.84 3.50 3.65
CA LYS A 121 -2.90 4.47 3.91
C LYS A 121 -4.20 3.95 3.33
N SER A 122 -5.21 3.81 4.21
CA SER A 122 -6.58 3.73 3.74
C SER A 122 -6.93 5.01 3.00
N TYR A 123 -7.62 4.87 1.88
CA TYR A 123 -8.12 5.98 1.09
C TYR A 123 -9.57 5.70 0.70
N PHE A 124 -10.32 6.76 0.46
CA PHE A 124 -11.66 6.67 -0.07
C PHE A 124 -11.64 6.78 -1.59
N ILE A 125 -12.47 6.01 -2.26
CA ILE A 125 -12.78 6.16 -3.68
C ILE A 125 -14.25 6.56 -3.77
N LEU A 126 -14.51 7.79 -4.22
CA LEU A 126 -15.85 8.22 -4.60
C LEU A 126 -16.03 7.92 -6.09
N VAL A 127 -16.84 6.92 -6.39
CA VAL A 127 -17.28 6.62 -7.76
C VAL A 127 -18.59 7.35 -7.99
N ILE A 128 -18.59 8.38 -8.83
CA ILE A 128 -19.77 9.20 -9.10
C ILE A 128 -20.10 9.24 -10.59
N SER A 129 -21.36 8.97 -10.90
CA SER A 129 -21.96 9.13 -12.22
C SER A 129 -23.17 10.05 -12.13
N ARG A 130 -23.89 10.27 -13.23
CA ARG A 130 -25.12 11.08 -13.23
C ARG A 130 -26.24 10.46 -12.40
N ASP A 131 -26.27 9.13 -12.34
CA ASP A 131 -27.41 8.38 -11.79
C ASP A 131 -27.12 7.82 -10.40
N LYS A 132 -25.84 7.64 -10.05
CA LYS A 132 -25.44 6.95 -8.83
C LYS A 132 -24.09 7.42 -8.31
N ALA A 133 -23.97 7.45 -6.99
CA ALA A 133 -22.71 7.63 -6.29
C ALA A 133 -22.47 6.46 -5.33
N ARG A 134 -21.23 5.96 -5.28
CA ARG A 134 -20.74 4.94 -4.36
C ARG A 134 -19.50 5.46 -3.66
N LEU A 135 -19.38 5.16 -2.37
CA LEU A 135 -18.20 5.47 -1.59
C LEU A 135 -17.55 4.17 -1.14
N ILE A 136 -16.27 4.04 -1.43
CA ILE A 136 -15.52 2.82 -1.20
C ILE A 136 -14.34 3.15 -0.29
N GLU A 137 -14.14 2.37 0.77
CA GLU A 137 -12.91 2.39 1.55
C GLU A 137 -11.96 1.35 0.97
N ALA A 138 -10.78 1.79 0.54
CA ALA A 138 -9.74 0.96 -0.03
C ALA A 138 -8.48 1.04 0.82
N TYR A 139 -7.73 -0.04 0.86
CA TYR A 139 -6.45 -0.15 1.55
C TYR A 139 -5.50 -0.95 0.67
N ASN A 140 -4.36 -0.35 0.33
CA ASN A 140 -3.30 -1.01 -0.42
C ASN A 140 -3.78 -1.70 -1.72
N ASN A 141 -4.51 -0.95 -2.57
CA ASN A 141 -5.15 -1.44 -3.80
C ASN A 141 -6.16 -2.60 -3.64
N GLN A 142 -6.58 -2.90 -2.41
CA GLN A 142 -7.64 -3.85 -2.13
C GLN A 142 -8.90 -3.11 -1.69
N LEU A 143 -10.04 -3.60 -2.16
CA LEU A 143 -11.35 -3.20 -1.66
C LEU A 143 -11.46 -3.65 -0.20
N VAL A 144 -11.58 -2.71 0.74
CA VAL A 144 -11.82 -3.04 2.15
C VAL A 144 -13.32 -3.22 2.37
N ARG A 145 -14.10 -2.21 1.98
CA ARG A 145 -15.56 -2.25 2.05
C ARG A 145 -16.19 -1.15 1.19
N GLU A 146 -17.41 -1.40 0.76
CA GLU A 146 -18.31 -0.34 0.32
C GLU A 146 -18.99 0.26 1.56
N ILE A 147 -19.23 1.56 1.52
CA ILE A 147 -20.04 2.21 2.54
C ILE A 147 -21.49 2.00 2.15
N ASP A 148 -22.25 1.30 2.99
CA ASP A 148 -23.63 0.86 2.71
C ASP A 148 -24.71 1.78 3.30
N ASP A 149 -24.32 2.78 4.10
CA ASP A 149 -25.21 3.84 4.59
C ASP A 149 -24.38 5.10 4.84
N PRO A 150 -24.72 6.26 4.26
CA PRO A 150 -25.85 6.56 3.35
C PRO A 150 -25.58 6.27 1.85
N PHE A 151 -24.53 5.52 1.53
CA PHE A 151 -24.21 5.11 0.16
C PHE A 151 -24.76 3.70 -0.15
N PRO A 152 -25.07 3.35 -1.40
CA PRO A 152 -25.05 4.21 -2.57
C PRO A 152 -26.16 5.26 -2.60
N ILE A 153 -25.86 6.43 -3.14
CA ILE A 153 -26.85 7.50 -3.34
C ILE A 153 -27.30 7.45 -4.79
N GLU A 154 -28.60 7.28 -5.03
CA GLU A 154 -29.18 7.29 -6.37
C GLU A 154 -29.75 8.68 -6.71
N ASN A 155 -29.67 9.05 -7.99
CA ASN A 155 -30.24 10.27 -8.51
C ASN A 155 -31.64 10.02 -9.06
N THR A 156 -32.64 10.07 -8.18
CA THR A 156 -34.05 9.84 -8.53
C THR A 156 -34.68 11.01 -9.29
N GLU A 157 -34.02 12.16 -9.37
CA GLU A 157 -34.62 13.42 -9.88
C GLU A 157 -34.44 13.61 -11.39
N LEU A 158 -33.50 12.90 -12.02
CA LEU A 158 -33.29 12.96 -13.48
C LEU A 158 -34.45 12.35 -14.29
N TYR A 159 -35.17 11.37 -13.74
CA TYR A 159 -36.24 10.64 -14.43
C TYR A 159 -37.56 11.41 -14.59
N LEU A 160 -37.67 12.62 -14.02
CA LEU A 160 -38.89 13.44 -14.11
C LEU A 160 -38.95 14.35 -15.35
N THR A 161 -37.90 14.38 -16.18
CA THR A 161 -37.84 15.28 -17.34
C THR A 161 -37.98 14.50 -18.66
N SER A 162 -39.20 14.53 -19.22
CA SER A 162 -39.52 14.07 -20.59
C SER A 162 -38.65 14.75 -21.66
N GLU A 163 -38.40 14.05 -22.77
CA GLU A 163 -37.31 14.29 -23.74
C GLU A 163 -37.37 15.56 -24.63
N ASN A 164 -38.29 16.51 -24.44
CA ASN A 164 -38.42 17.64 -25.37
C ASN A 164 -37.86 18.98 -24.86
N ASP A 165 -37.12 19.65 -25.75
CA ASP A 165 -36.65 21.05 -25.80
C ASP A 165 -35.29 21.48 -25.21
N LEU A 166 -34.58 22.27 -26.02
CA LEU A 166 -33.25 22.87 -25.80
C LEU A 166 -33.19 23.82 -24.58
N SER A 167 -34.33 24.29 -24.06
CA SER A 167 -34.40 25.06 -22.80
C SER A 167 -34.09 24.18 -21.57
N MET A 168 -34.23 22.86 -21.70
CA MET A 168 -34.01 21.88 -20.62
C MET A 168 -32.53 21.54 -20.41
N SER A 169 -31.61 21.89 -21.32
CA SER A 169 -30.18 21.56 -21.15
C SER A 169 -29.57 22.25 -19.92
N LYS A 170 -29.87 23.54 -19.71
CA LYS A 170 -29.44 24.27 -18.50
C LYS A 170 -30.08 23.71 -17.23
N GLN A 171 -31.35 23.33 -17.30
CA GLN A 171 -32.08 22.77 -16.17
C GLN A 171 -31.55 21.37 -15.80
N LYS A 172 -31.23 20.53 -16.80
CA LYS A 172 -30.58 19.22 -16.63
C LYS A 172 -29.19 19.36 -16.04
N ASP A 173 -28.44 20.39 -16.40
CA ASP A 173 -27.13 20.65 -15.80
C ASP A 173 -27.28 21.10 -14.35
N LEU A 174 -28.18 22.03 -14.03
CA LEU A 174 -28.48 22.42 -12.65
C LEU A 174 -28.88 21.22 -11.76
N MET A 175 -29.74 20.33 -12.25
CA MET A 175 -30.16 19.14 -11.49
C MET A 175 -29.00 18.15 -11.25
N LYS A 176 -28.08 18.00 -12.21
CA LYS A 176 -26.85 17.21 -12.00
C LYS A 176 -25.95 17.85 -10.95
N GLU A 177 -25.83 19.17 -10.98
CA GLU A 177 -25.01 19.93 -10.04
C GLU A 177 -25.58 19.84 -8.61
N GLU A 178 -26.91 19.88 -8.45
CA GLU A 178 -27.57 19.64 -7.16
C GLU A 178 -27.32 18.22 -6.62
N PHE A 179 -27.41 17.20 -7.48
CA PHE A 179 -27.09 15.82 -7.12
C PHE A 179 -25.62 15.70 -6.65
N PHE A 180 -24.68 16.27 -7.40
CA PHE A 180 -23.26 16.27 -7.05
C PHE A 180 -22.99 16.99 -5.73
N ASN A 181 -23.66 18.11 -5.48
CA ASN A 181 -23.57 18.85 -4.21
C ASN A 181 -24.10 18.02 -3.03
N ARG A 182 -25.22 17.31 -3.21
CA ARG A 182 -25.77 16.40 -2.20
C ARG A 182 -24.77 15.30 -1.85
N VAL A 183 -24.20 14.64 -2.88
CA VAL A 183 -23.19 13.60 -2.70
C VAL A 183 -21.94 14.13 -1.99
N ASP A 184 -21.43 15.30 -2.39
CA ASP A 184 -20.24 15.92 -1.77
C ASP A 184 -20.44 16.19 -0.29
N LYS A 185 -21.57 16.80 0.11
CA LYS A 185 -21.88 17.06 1.53
C LYS A 185 -21.91 15.80 2.37
N VAL A 186 -22.54 14.75 1.85
CA VAL A 186 -22.66 13.47 2.55
C VAL A 186 -21.29 12.79 2.67
N MET A 187 -20.52 12.76 1.58
CA MET A 187 -19.16 12.24 1.55
C MET A 187 -18.25 12.98 2.55
N GLN A 188 -18.31 14.33 2.60
CA GLN A 188 -17.49 15.12 3.49
C GLN A 188 -17.71 14.78 4.96
N ASN A 189 -18.95 14.50 5.38
CA ASN A 189 -19.22 14.11 6.77
C ASN A 189 -18.54 12.79 7.13
N ILE A 190 -18.42 11.85 6.18
CA ILE A 190 -17.77 10.55 6.41
C ILE A 190 -16.25 10.67 6.36
N VAL A 191 -15.71 11.48 5.43
CA VAL A 191 -14.26 11.60 5.20
C VAL A 191 -13.58 12.48 6.26
N LYS A 192 -14.25 13.55 6.74
CA LYS A 192 -13.69 14.47 7.75
C LYS A 192 -13.26 13.75 9.02
N ASP A 193 -14.00 12.74 9.44
CA ASP A 193 -13.71 12.00 10.66
C ASP A 193 -12.47 11.11 10.55
N LYS A 194 -12.02 10.80 9.33
CA LYS A 194 -11.00 9.77 9.06
C LYS A 194 -9.65 10.29 8.56
N GLN A 195 -9.54 11.55 8.13
CA GLN A 195 -8.29 12.16 7.61
C GLN A 195 -7.57 11.28 6.56
N MET A 196 -8.33 10.60 5.70
CA MET A 196 -7.81 9.73 4.64
C MET A 196 -7.83 10.47 3.29
N PRO A 197 -6.89 10.18 2.37
CA PRO A 197 -6.97 10.69 1.00
C PRO A 197 -8.28 10.27 0.32
N LEU A 198 -8.82 11.13 -0.54
CA LEU A 198 -9.99 10.86 -1.37
C LEU A 198 -9.60 10.87 -2.84
N VAL A 199 -9.98 9.80 -3.55
CA VAL A 199 -9.86 9.67 -5.01
C VAL A 199 -11.25 9.78 -5.62
N ILE A 200 -11.42 10.63 -6.62
CA ILE A 200 -12.69 10.77 -7.35
C ILE A 200 -12.57 10.02 -8.68
N CYS A 201 -13.49 9.09 -8.92
CA CYS A 201 -13.60 8.33 -10.15
C CYS A 201 -14.94 8.67 -10.85
N THR A 202 -14.85 9.32 -12.01
CA THR A 202 -16.02 9.78 -12.77
C THR A 202 -15.64 9.93 -14.25
N GLU A 203 -16.65 9.98 -15.12
CA GLU A 203 -16.46 10.41 -16.52
C GLU A 203 -15.93 11.85 -16.59
N GLU A 204 -15.09 12.14 -17.57
CA GLU A 204 -14.41 13.43 -17.77
C GLU A 204 -15.40 14.61 -17.79
N ARG A 205 -16.53 14.47 -18.48
CA ARG A 205 -17.56 15.53 -18.53
C ARG A 205 -18.14 15.84 -17.16
N ASN A 206 -18.37 14.82 -16.34
CA ASN A 206 -18.93 14.99 -15.00
C ASN A 206 -17.87 15.55 -14.04
N PHE A 207 -16.58 15.26 -14.24
CA PHE A 207 -15.48 15.83 -13.46
C PHE A 207 -15.46 17.37 -13.50
N PHE A 208 -15.68 17.97 -14.68
CA PHE A 208 -15.75 19.43 -14.82
C PHE A 208 -16.91 20.07 -14.06
N HIS A 209 -18.05 19.37 -13.93
CA HIS A 209 -19.16 19.86 -13.11
C HIS A 209 -18.90 19.63 -11.62
N TYR A 210 -18.37 18.47 -11.26
CA TYR A 210 -18.07 18.10 -9.88
C TYR A 210 -17.05 19.06 -9.25
N THR A 211 -15.97 19.40 -9.98
CA THR A 211 -14.92 20.32 -9.49
C THR A 211 -15.39 21.75 -9.26
N LYS A 212 -16.43 22.24 -9.96
CA LYS A 212 -17.03 23.57 -9.71
C LYS A 212 -17.78 23.66 -8.38
N ILE A 213 -18.24 22.51 -7.89
CA ILE A 213 -19.17 22.42 -6.75
C ILE A 213 -18.45 21.90 -5.51
N CYS A 214 -17.46 21.03 -5.72
CA CYS A 214 -16.61 20.48 -4.70
C CYS A 214 -16.06 21.56 -3.78
N ARG A 215 -16.24 21.34 -2.48
CA ARG A 215 -15.54 22.09 -1.44
C ARG A 215 -14.46 21.18 -0.86
N LEU A 216 -13.45 20.89 -1.68
CA LEU A 216 -12.24 20.16 -1.26
C LEU A 216 -11.25 21.12 -0.59
#